data_AF-A0A3M7G0B9-F1
#
_entry.id   AF-A0A3M7G0B9-F1
#
_cell.length_a   1.000
_cell.length_b   1.000
_cell.length_c   1.000
_cell.angle_alpha   90.00
_cell.angle_beta   90.00
_cell.angle_gamma   90.00
#
_symmetry.space_group_name_H-M   'P 1'
#
loop_
_entity.id
_entity.type
_entity.pdbx_description
1 polymer ?
#
loop_
_entity_poly.entity_id
_entity_poly.type
_entity_poly.pdbx_seq_one_letter_code
_entity_poly.pdbx_strand_id
1 'polypeptide(L)'
;MAKSTSRSRTVPLVPLPPSVVLLPGVTTRIPLQNRADVAAILAHIYSKASTPRPEPSSVTVGCVPLNSPYLSPDGKRLVDNGEGDKKPAASQADPAQARKPDLFNFGTVARVTGVQGRRPGELMLVVEGVSRFKTDKIVRERPYFEAKVTLHEEATVKDDDGEIAELFAQLKQLSRELIALIRLSALLPRGPSMSLSPVLARRLELYIVRKDIQEAGVLADFMTNIVDCSQEDKLRILSALPIKDRLERIIEVLQRQIGGIQGNSRIMSITTSTPQSSNIVDAETLNRLRQDPRMKRMGNGQGFPGGLGGSGGQGDDEVNEVEELKKKIEDAKLTTEAQKVADRELKRLAKMNPAQAEHQVIRNYLENLAEIPWTKMTEDNLDAATLAKARQQLDDDHYGLEKIKKRLLEYLAVLKLKQAVNTDLENQIKTITQATQPKEDEKVETSSAEEGAVASTPKQEKPREQTPEEIRILQHKKMVDKSPILLLVGPPGTGKTSLAKSVATALGRQFHRISLGGVRDEAEIRGHRRTYVAAMPGLIVNGLKKVGVANPVFLLDEIDKVGTSSY
;
A
#
# COMPACT_ATOMS: atom_id res chain seq x y z
N MET A 1 49.19 -6.98 11.49
CA MET A 1 48.06 -7.61 12.21
C MET A 1 47.56 -6.62 13.25
N ALA A 2 46.51 -5.85 12.96
CA ALA A 2 45.91 -4.96 13.94
C ALA A 2 45.03 -5.79 14.88
N LYS A 3 45.39 -5.86 16.16
CA LYS A 3 44.57 -6.53 17.19
C LYS A 3 43.26 -5.74 17.33
N SER A 4 42.15 -6.28 16.82
CA SER A 4 40.83 -5.75 17.19
C SER A 4 40.64 -6.03 18.69
N THR A 5 40.38 -4.98 19.46
CA THR A 5 40.19 -5.12 20.91
C THR A 5 38.76 -5.58 21.16
N SER A 6 38.54 -6.89 21.20
CA SER A 6 37.23 -7.47 21.49
C SER A 6 36.81 -7.16 22.93
N ARG A 7 35.89 -6.20 23.10
CA ARG A 7 35.28 -5.90 24.41
C ARG A 7 34.08 -6.82 24.62
N SER A 8 34.19 -7.71 25.60
CA SER A 8 33.05 -8.53 26.04
C SER A 8 32.17 -7.74 27.00
N ARG A 9 30.85 -7.76 26.79
CA ARG A 9 29.88 -6.99 27.57
C ARG A 9 28.61 -7.83 27.82
N THR A 10 27.97 -7.67 28.96
CA THR A 10 26.64 -8.24 29.20
C THR A 10 25.56 -7.28 28.72
N VAL A 11 24.65 -7.76 27.86
CA VAL A 11 23.62 -6.95 27.21
C VAL A 11 22.25 -7.67 27.26
N PRO A 12 21.15 -6.96 27.55
CA PRO A 12 19.80 -7.50 27.38
C PRO A 12 19.49 -7.72 25.91
N LEU A 13 19.01 -8.90 25.54
CA LEU A 13 18.69 -9.27 24.17
C LEU A 13 17.20 -9.19 23.87
N VAL A 14 16.86 -8.64 22.71
CA VAL A 14 15.52 -8.58 22.13
C VAL A 14 15.48 -9.52 20.92
N PRO A 15 14.75 -10.65 21.01
CA PRO A 15 14.45 -11.48 19.84
C PRO A 15 13.65 -10.68 18.82
N LEU A 16 14.10 -10.66 17.57
CA LEU A 16 13.43 -9.97 16.47
C LEU A 16 12.35 -10.85 15.84
N PRO A 17 11.28 -10.25 15.26
CA PRO A 17 10.30 -10.98 14.46
C PRO A 17 10.92 -11.79 13.32
N PRO A 18 10.23 -12.84 12.82
CA PRO A 18 10.67 -13.58 11.65
C PRO A 18 10.96 -12.66 10.46
N SER A 19 11.97 -13.00 9.66
CA SER A 19 12.46 -12.20 8.51
C SER A 19 13.01 -10.80 8.83
N VAL A 20 13.04 -10.37 10.10
CA VAL A 20 13.61 -9.09 10.52
C VAL A 20 15.05 -9.29 11.02
N VAL A 21 15.99 -8.62 10.37
CA VAL A 21 17.41 -8.59 10.75
C VAL A 21 17.83 -7.13 10.87
N LEU A 22 18.29 -6.72 12.05
CA LEU A 22 18.82 -5.38 12.27
C LEU A 22 20.31 -5.33 11.92
N LEU A 23 20.70 -4.43 11.03
CA LEU A 23 22.10 -4.16 10.67
C LEU A 23 22.55 -2.80 11.24
N PRO A 24 23.86 -2.58 11.42
CA PRO A 24 24.39 -1.27 11.80
C PRO A 24 23.95 -0.14 10.85
N GLY A 25 23.66 1.03 11.42
CA GLY A 25 23.20 2.22 10.69
C GLY A 25 21.74 2.16 10.20
N VAL A 26 21.05 1.03 10.40
CA VAL A 26 19.65 0.84 9.99
C VAL A 26 18.72 1.06 11.18
N THR A 27 17.58 1.71 10.94
CA THR A 27 16.49 1.86 11.93
C THR A 27 15.42 0.82 11.68
N THR A 28 14.94 0.15 12.73
CA THR A 28 13.86 -0.83 12.67
C THR A 28 12.83 -0.57 13.77
N ARG A 29 11.59 -0.99 13.52
CA ARG A 29 10.48 -0.91 14.48
C ARG A 29 10.14 -2.31 14.98
N ILE A 30 10.14 -2.50 16.30
CA ILE A 30 9.82 -3.77 16.95
C ILE A 30 8.45 -3.62 17.64
N PRO A 31 7.46 -4.48 17.35
CA PRO A 31 6.15 -4.40 17.99
C PRO A 31 6.25 -4.68 19.49
N LEU A 32 5.51 -3.91 20.30
CA LEU A 32 5.41 -4.11 21.75
C LEU A 32 4.20 -4.96 22.17
N GLN A 33 3.25 -5.18 21.26
CA GLN A 33 2.08 -6.00 21.53
C GLN A 33 2.48 -7.45 21.86
N ASN A 34 1.98 -7.99 22.97
CA ASN A 34 2.31 -9.33 23.49
C ASN A 34 3.82 -9.57 23.75
N ARG A 35 4.61 -8.52 23.93
CA ARG A 35 6.07 -8.59 24.18
C ARG A 35 6.44 -8.16 25.60
N ALA A 36 6.12 -9.02 26.58
CA ALA A 36 6.44 -8.78 27.99
C ALA A 36 7.96 -8.68 28.25
N ASP A 37 8.76 -9.38 27.45
CA ASP A 37 10.22 -9.30 27.45
C ASP A 37 10.72 -7.89 27.09
N VAL A 38 10.17 -7.27 26.05
CA VAL A 38 10.57 -5.91 25.62
C VAL A 38 10.12 -4.86 26.64
N ALA A 39 8.93 -5.01 27.22
CA ALA A 39 8.46 -4.14 28.30
C ALA A 39 9.38 -4.20 29.53
N ALA A 40 9.84 -5.41 29.91
CA ALA A 40 10.77 -5.60 31.01
C ALA A 40 12.17 -5.01 30.71
N ILE A 41 12.65 -5.12 29.47
CA ILE A 41 13.90 -4.48 29.04
C ILE A 41 13.79 -2.96 29.12
N LEU A 42 12.68 -2.38 28.66
CA LEU A 42 12.45 -0.93 28.75
C LEU A 42 12.44 -0.46 30.20
N ALA A 43 11.73 -1.15 31.09
CA ALA A 43 11.73 -0.83 32.52
C ALA A 43 13.16 -0.85 33.10
N HIS A 44 13.95 -1.86 32.75
CA HIS A 44 15.36 -1.96 33.16
C HIS A 44 16.21 -0.80 32.61
N ILE A 45 16.05 -0.42 31.34
CA ILE A 45 16.76 0.72 30.74
C ILE A 45 16.39 2.02 31.43
N TYR A 46 15.10 2.29 31.63
CA TYR A 46 14.62 3.50 32.31
C TYR A 46 15.19 3.61 33.72
N SER A 47 15.22 2.52 34.48
CA SER A 47 15.77 2.51 35.85
C SER A 47 17.27 2.85 35.92
N LYS A 48 18.03 2.51 34.88
CA LYS A 48 19.47 2.83 34.77
C LYS A 48 19.70 4.24 34.22
N ALA A 49 18.86 4.69 33.28
CA ALA A 49 18.93 6.02 32.69
C ALA A 49 18.52 7.13 33.67
N SER A 50 17.72 6.83 34.70
CA SER A 50 17.34 7.77 35.77
C SER A 50 18.44 8.03 36.80
N THR A 51 19.65 7.51 36.61
CA THR A 51 20.79 7.78 37.51
C THR A 51 21.44 9.14 37.17
N PRO A 52 22.07 9.85 38.13
CA PRO A 52 22.55 11.22 37.94
C PRO A 52 23.64 11.41 36.87
N ARG A 53 24.29 10.31 36.47
CA ARG A 53 25.28 10.23 35.38
C ARG A 53 25.01 8.97 34.57
N PRO A 54 24.03 8.98 33.65
CA PRO A 54 23.74 7.80 32.85
C PRO A 54 24.92 7.57 31.89
N GLU A 55 25.52 6.38 31.92
CA GLU A 55 26.50 6.03 30.90
C GLU A 55 25.82 6.02 29.51
N PRO A 56 26.51 6.40 28.42
CA PRO A 56 25.97 6.27 27.06
C PRO A 56 25.60 4.82 26.70
N SER A 57 26.14 3.86 27.45
CA SER A 57 25.87 2.43 27.39
C SER A 57 24.50 2.04 28.01
N SER A 58 23.85 2.93 28.75
CA SER A 58 22.63 2.65 29.54
C SER A 58 21.35 2.46 28.71
N VAL A 59 21.34 2.91 27.45
CA VAL A 59 20.16 2.89 26.55
C VAL A 59 20.36 1.95 25.35
N THR A 60 21.25 0.96 25.48
CA THR A 60 21.53 -0.02 24.42
C THR A 60 20.94 -1.40 24.71
N VAL A 61 20.36 -2.03 23.70
CA VAL A 61 19.86 -3.41 23.70
C VAL A 61 20.55 -4.24 22.63
N GLY A 62 20.62 -5.55 22.77
CA GLY A 62 21.08 -6.44 21.71
C GLY A 62 19.92 -6.97 20.91
N CYS A 63 19.76 -6.58 19.64
CA CYS A 63 18.74 -7.16 18.78
C CYS A 63 19.28 -8.43 18.12
N VAL A 64 18.60 -9.56 18.34
CA VAL A 64 19.02 -10.87 17.85
C VAL A 64 17.92 -11.46 16.96
N PRO A 65 18.23 -11.81 15.69
CA PRO A 65 17.27 -12.48 14.84
C PRO A 65 17.09 -13.94 15.23
N LEU A 66 15.98 -14.52 14.80
CA LEU A 66 15.73 -15.95 14.94
C LEU A 66 16.62 -16.75 14.00
N ASN A 67 17.01 -17.93 14.44
CA ASN A 67 17.82 -18.87 13.68
C ASN A 67 17.03 -19.41 12.47
N SER A 68 17.74 -19.79 11.40
CA SER A 68 17.14 -20.41 10.22
C SER A 68 17.45 -21.91 10.22
N PRO A 69 16.49 -22.79 9.87
CA PRO A 69 16.76 -24.23 9.75
C PRO A 69 17.74 -24.56 8.61
N TYR A 70 17.99 -23.62 7.70
CA TYR A 70 18.89 -23.79 6.55
C TYR A 70 20.33 -23.32 6.83
N LEU A 71 20.56 -22.69 7.98
CA LEU A 71 21.86 -22.15 8.35
C LEU A 71 22.34 -22.76 9.66
N SER A 72 23.66 -22.95 9.76
CA SER A 72 24.29 -23.15 11.05
C SER A 72 24.14 -21.89 11.91
N PRO A 73 24.27 -22.00 13.25
CA PRO A 73 24.25 -20.84 14.13
C PRO A 73 25.30 -19.75 13.77
N ASP A 74 26.36 -20.11 13.04
CA ASP A 74 27.38 -19.17 12.57
C ASP A 74 27.12 -18.62 11.15
N GLY A 75 25.99 -18.98 10.53
CA GLY A 75 25.58 -18.51 9.21
C GLY A 75 26.22 -19.25 8.03
N LYS A 76 26.67 -20.49 8.21
CA LYS A 76 27.09 -21.36 7.10
C LYS A 76 25.87 -22.14 6.57
N ARG A 77 25.74 -22.30 5.26
CA ARG A 77 24.65 -23.13 4.68
C ARG A 77 24.82 -24.58 5.11
N LEU A 78 23.74 -25.18 5.60
CA LEU A 78 23.69 -26.62 5.87
C LEU A 78 23.42 -27.35 4.54
N VAL A 79 24.19 -28.39 4.24
CA VAL A 79 24.00 -29.19 3.02
C VAL A 79 22.76 -30.05 3.19
N ASP A 80 21.88 -30.03 2.19
CA ASP A 80 20.70 -30.90 2.11
C ASP A 80 21.19 -32.31 1.77
N ASN A 81 21.43 -33.13 2.79
CA ASN A 81 21.71 -34.55 2.60
C ASN A 81 20.38 -35.20 2.20
N GLY A 82 20.20 -35.44 0.91
CA GLY A 82 18.95 -35.89 0.28
C GLY A 82 18.45 -37.29 0.67
N GLU A 83 18.51 -37.66 1.94
CA GLU A 83 17.82 -38.82 2.50
C GLU A 83 16.61 -38.34 3.30
N GLY A 84 15.44 -38.84 2.90
CA GLY A 84 14.16 -38.27 3.27
C GLY A 84 13.89 -38.24 4.77
N ASP A 85 13.40 -37.10 5.23
CA ASP A 85 12.09 -37.02 5.87
C ASP A 85 11.65 -35.56 5.87
N LYS A 86 10.34 -35.34 5.67
CA LYS A 86 9.60 -34.06 5.75
C LYS A 86 10.46 -32.83 6.11
N LYS A 87 10.71 -31.95 5.12
CA LYS A 87 11.16 -30.57 5.40
C LYS A 87 10.32 -30.06 6.58
N PRO A 88 10.91 -29.71 7.73
CA PRO A 88 10.12 -29.20 8.83
C PRO A 88 9.41 -27.97 8.30
N ALA A 89 8.08 -28.00 8.26
CA ALA A 89 7.28 -26.80 8.07
C ALA A 89 7.81 -25.83 9.13
N ALA A 90 8.56 -24.81 8.70
CA ALA A 90 9.29 -23.95 9.61
C ALA A 90 8.26 -23.28 10.52
N SER A 91 8.08 -23.81 11.73
CA SER A 91 7.36 -23.10 12.77
C SER A 91 8.26 -21.92 13.11
N GLN A 92 8.07 -20.79 12.43
CA GLN A 92 8.76 -19.55 12.75
C GLN A 92 8.48 -19.28 14.23
N ALA A 93 9.50 -19.44 15.07
CA ALA A 93 9.34 -19.30 16.50
C ALA A 93 8.77 -17.92 16.82
N ASP A 94 7.74 -17.85 17.66
CA ASP A 94 7.25 -16.56 18.15
C ASP A 94 8.36 -15.90 18.98
N PRO A 95 8.82 -14.68 18.63
CA PRO A 95 9.86 -13.97 19.39
C PRO A 95 9.55 -13.85 20.88
N ALA A 96 8.26 -13.76 21.26
CA ALA A 96 7.86 -13.69 22.67
C ALA A 96 8.14 -15.02 23.42
N GLN A 97 7.99 -16.15 22.71
CA GLN A 97 8.12 -17.50 23.25
C GLN A 97 9.45 -18.19 22.92
N ALA A 98 10.31 -17.52 22.14
CA ALA A 98 11.62 -18.01 21.74
C ALA A 98 12.44 -18.51 22.94
N ARG A 99 13.21 -19.57 22.70
CA ARG A 99 14.17 -20.19 23.63
C ARG A 99 15.58 -20.03 23.07
N LYS A 100 16.59 -20.38 23.87
CA LYS A 100 18.02 -20.34 23.47
C LYS A 100 18.33 -20.89 22.06
N PRO A 101 17.87 -22.09 21.65
CA PRO A 101 18.22 -22.64 20.33
C PRO A 101 17.56 -21.89 19.16
N ASP A 102 16.52 -21.11 19.42
CA ASP A 102 15.81 -20.34 18.40
C ASP A 102 16.55 -19.05 18.05
N LEU A 103 17.55 -18.64 18.84
CA LEU A 103 18.31 -17.42 18.63
C LEU A 103 19.53 -17.66 17.74
N PHE A 104 19.78 -16.75 16.81
CA PHE A 104 20.99 -16.75 16.01
C PHE A 104 22.20 -16.29 16.84
N ASN A 105 23.42 -16.78 16.55
CA ASN A 105 24.59 -16.41 17.36
C ASN A 105 25.02 -14.95 17.17
N PHE A 106 24.67 -14.34 16.03
CA PHE A 106 25.05 -12.98 15.70
C PHE A 106 23.86 -12.03 15.85
N GLY A 107 24.13 -10.83 16.32
CA GLY A 107 23.13 -9.78 16.49
C GLY A 107 23.73 -8.40 16.31
N THR A 108 22.91 -7.38 16.52
CA THR A 108 23.33 -5.98 16.45
C THR A 108 22.95 -5.27 17.74
N VAL A 109 23.91 -4.63 18.40
CA VAL A 109 23.64 -3.70 19.49
C VAL A 109 22.90 -2.52 18.88
N ALA A 110 21.78 -2.17 19.47
CA ALA A 110 20.90 -1.12 19.02
C ALA A 110 20.71 -0.07 20.10
N ARG A 111 20.68 1.20 19.68
CA ARG A 111 20.26 2.31 20.52
C ARG A 111 18.75 2.44 20.45
N VAL A 112 18.09 2.49 21.60
CA VAL A 112 16.65 2.77 21.66
C VAL A 112 16.43 4.26 21.41
N THR A 113 15.75 4.61 20.33
CA THR A 113 15.47 6.01 19.97
C THR A 113 14.13 6.51 20.51
N GLY A 114 13.17 5.61 20.72
CA GLY A 114 11.90 5.93 21.37
C GLY A 114 10.81 4.89 21.16
N VAL A 115 9.61 5.19 21.66
CA VAL A 115 8.41 4.40 21.44
C VAL A 115 7.44 5.22 20.59
N GLN A 116 6.93 4.64 19.50
CA GLN A 116 5.97 5.28 18.59
C GLN A 116 4.69 4.46 18.53
N GLY A 117 3.53 5.10 18.45
CA GLY A 117 2.27 4.41 18.17
C GLY A 117 1.20 5.40 17.70
N ARG A 118 0.38 4.99 16.74
CA ARG A 118 -0.72 5.82 16.20
C ARG A 118 -2.06 5.55 16.89
N ARG A 119 -2.19 4.40 17.55
CA ARG A 119 -3.41 3.94 18.24
C ARG A 119 -3.05 3.27 19.57
N PRO A 120 -3.92 3.32 20.58
CA PRO A 120 -3.77 2.51 21.79
C PRO A 120 -3.64 1.02 21.42
N GLY A 121 -2.56 0.38 21.87
CA GLY A 121 -2.26 -1.04 21.59
C GLY A 121 -1.30 -1.32 20.41
N GLU A 122 -1.04 -0.34 19.54
CA GLU A 122 -0.09 -0.45 18.41
C GLU A 122 1.23 0.29 18.72
N LEU A 123 1.78 0.10 19.92
CA LEU A 123 3.06 0.69 20.28
C LEU A 123 4.22 -0.11 19.66
N MET A 124 5.17 0.60 19.09
CA MET A 124 6.36 0.08 18.42
C MET A 124 7.60 0.71 19.06
N LEU A 125 8.55 -0.14 19.46
CA LEU A 125 9.87 0.30 19.88
C LEU A 125 10.71 0.62 18.63
N VAL A 126 11.26 1.83 18.57
CA VAL A 126 12.17 2.24 17.49
C VAL A 126 13.60 2.07 17.97
N VAL A 127 14.37 1.30 17.21
CA VAL A 127 15.77 1.02 17.51
C VAL A 127 16.64 1.29 16.30
N GLU A 128 17.84 1.79 16.53
CA GLU A 128 18.85 2.05 15.51
C GLU A 128 20.07 1.16 15.76
N GLY A 129 20.46 0.36 14.77
CA GLY A 129 21.63 -0.52 14.87
C GLY A 129 22.93 0.27 14.96
N VAL A 130 23.81 -0.12 15.89
CA VAL A 130 25.08 0.56 16.16
C VAL A 130 26.27 -0.30 15.78
N SER A 131 26.37 -1.51 16.34
CA SER A 131 27.51 -2.41 16.09
C SER A 131 27.10 -3.87 16.15
N ARG A 132 27.79 -4.72 15.38
CA ARG A 132 27.57 -6.18 15.42
C ARG A 132 28.11 -6.76 16.72
N PHE A 133 27.54 -7.88 17.14
CA PHE A 133 28.11 -8.70 18.19
C PHE A 133 27.93 -10.18 17.91
N LYS A 134 28.81 -10.97 18.52
CA LYS A 134 28.65 -12.43 18.64
C LYS A 134 28.22 -12.76 20.06
N THR A 135 27.23 -13.63 20.20
CA THR A 135 26.77 -14.14 21.48
C THR A 135 27.75 -15.20 21.98
N ASP A 136 28.39 -14.97 23.13
CA ASP A 136 29.30 -15.93 23.74
C ASP A 136 28.51 -16.92 24.61
N LYS A 137 27.61 -16.39 25.46
CA LYS A 137 26.80 -17.19 26.39
C LYS A 137 25.53 -16.45 26.81
N ILE A 138 24.40 -17.14 26.76
CA ILE A 138 23.13 -16.67 27.35
C ILE A 138 23.15 -16.97 28.86
N VAL A 139 23.14 -15.91 29.67
CA VAL A 139 23.22 -15.95 31.14
C VAL A 139 21.82 -16.09 31.74
N ARG A 140 20.81 -15.45 31.15
CA ARG A 140 19.41 -15.50 31.59
C ARG A 140 18.47 -15.57 30.38
N GLU A 141 17.34 -16.25 30.51
CA GLU A 141 16.30 -16.33 29.45
C GLU A 141 15.04 -15.52 29.75
N ARG A 142 14.62 -15.45 31.03
CA ARG A 142 13.38 -14.80 31.45
C ARG A 142 13.67 -13.84 32.62
N PRO A 143 12.95 -12.70 32.75
CA PRO A 143 11.80 -12.26 31.94
C PRO A 143 12.18 -11.82 30.51
N TYR A 144 13.47 -11.60 30.27
CA TYR A 144 14.07 -11.38 28.95
C TYR A 144 15.46 -12.03 28.90
N PHE A 145 15.97 -12.22 27.68
CA PHE A 145 17.30 -12.78 27.46
C PHE A 145 18.40 -11.80 27.91
N GLU A 146 19.41 -12.31 28.60
CA GLU A 146 20.61 -11.55 28.92
C GLU A 146 21.81 -12.40 28.56
N ALA A 147 22.73 -11.84 27.77
CA ALA A 147 23.86 -12.59 27.26
C ALA A 147 25.16 -11.81 27.40
N LYS A 148 26.24 -12.57 27.61
CA LYS A 148 27.61 -12.09 27.43
C LYS A 148 27.90 -12.12 25.93
N VAL A 149 28.22 -10.96 25.37
CA VAL A 149 28.44 -10.77 23.94
C VAL A 149 29.80 -10.16 23.69
N THR A 150 30.42 -10.55 22.59
CA THR A 150 31.64 -9.93 22.08
C THR A 150 31.25 -8.90 21.01
N LEU A 151 31.51 -7.62 21.27
CA LEU A 151 31.25 -6.55 20.32
C LEU A 151 32.29 -6.56 19.20
N HIS A 152 31.82 -6.34 17.98
CA HIS A 152 32.67 -6.22 16.81
C HIS A 152 32.69 -4.76 16.34
N GLU A 153 33.85 -4.11 16.51
CA GLU A 153 34.12 -2.80 15.94
C GLU A 153 34.50 -2.95 14.45
N GLU A 154 34.01 -2.04 13.62
CA GLU A 154 34.36 -2.02 12.20
C GLU A 154 35.86 -1.77 12.04
N ALA A 155 36.56 -2.59 11.26
CA ALA A 155 37.97 -2.36 10.97
C ALA A 155 38.11 -1.22 9.96
N THR A 156 39.11 -0.36 10.14
CA THR A 156 39.48 0.64 9.13
C THR A 156 40.03 -0.06 7.89
N VAL A 157 39.56 0.34 6.71
CA VAL A 157 40.08 -0.18 5.44
C VAL A 157 41.46 0.45 5.22
N LYS A 158 42.44 -0.35 4.81
CA LYS A 158 43.75 0.21 4.45
C LYS A 158 43.67 0.85 3.07
N ASP A 159 44.32 1.99 2.89
CA ASP A 159 44.28 2.73 1.63
C ASP A 159 44.93 1.98 0.46
N ASP A 160 45.74 0.94 0.72
CA ASP A 160 46.41 0.09 -0.26
C ASP A 160 45.66 -1.23 -0.56
N ASP A 161 44.47 -1.45 0.01
CA ASP A 161 43.70 -2.67 -0.19
C ASP A 161 42.94 -2.62 -1.53
N GLY A 162 43.65 -2.97 -2.61
CA GLY A 162 43.12 -2.96 -3.98
C GLY A 162 41.89 -3.86 -4.17
N GLU A 163 41.80 -4.98 -3.44
CA GLU A 163 40.68 -5.91 -3.54
C GLU A 163 39.40 -5.31 -2.93
N ILE A 164 39.50 -4.71 -1.74
CA ILE A 164 38.35 -4.02 -1.13
C ILE A 164 37.94 -2.81 -1.97
N ALA A 165 38.89 -2.08 -2.55
CA ALA A 165 38.61 -0.96 -3.44
C ALA A 165 37.82 -1.39 -4.68
N GLU A 166 38.20 -2.51 -5.30
CA GLU A 166 37.49 -3.08 -6.46
C GLU A 166 36.07 -3.54 -6.09
N LEU A 167 35.93 -4.32 -5.01
CA LEU A 167 34.63 -4.76 -4.52
C LEU A 167 33.73 -3.57 -4.15
N PHE A 168 34.28 -2.53 -3.53
CA PHE A 168 33.53 -1.33 -3.19
C PHE A 168 33.06 -0.55 -4.44
N ALA A 169 33.91 -0.42 -5.45
CA ALA A 169 33.54 0.16 -6.73
C ALA A 169 32.41 -0.64 -7.41
N GLN A 170 32.51 -1.98 -7.39
CA GLN A 170 31.49 -2.89 -7.90
C GLN A 170 30.17 -2.76 -7.14
N LEU A 171 30.22 -2.70 -5.80
CA LEU A 171 29.04 -2.46 -4.96
C LEU A 171 28.35 -1.14 -5.34
N LYS A 172 29.10 -0.05 -5.50
CA LYS A 172 28.55 1.25 -5.93
C LYS A 172 27.93 1.18 -7.32
N GLN A 173 28.54 0.45 -8.25
CA GLN A 173 28.00 0.27 -9.59
C GLN A 173 26.67 -0.49 -9.55
N LEU A 174 26.65 -1.67 -8.92
CA LEU A 174 25.45 -2.50 -8.81
C LEU A 174 24.34 -1.80 -8.02
N SER A 175 24.67 -1.04 -6.98
CA SER A 175 23.69 -0.28 -6.20
C SER A 175 23.00 0.79 -7.05
N ARG A 176 23.76 1.49 -7.92
CA ARG A 176 23.21 2.48 -8.86
C ARG A 176 22.39 1.81 -9.96
N GLU A 177 22.84 0.66 -10.47
CA GLU A 177 22.10 -0.14 -11.44
C GLU A 177 20.77 -0.61 -10.87
N LEU A 178 20.76 -1.15 -9.64
CA LEU A 178 19.52 -1.54 -8.97
C LEU A 178 18.57 -0.36 -8.80
N ILE A 179 19.05 0.82 -8.37
CA ILE A 179 18.19 2.00 -8.26
C ILE A 179 17.65 2.43 -9.62
N ALA A 180 18.48 2.41 -10.68
CA ALA A 180 18.04 2.72 -12.03
C ALA A 180 16.98 1.71 -12.51
N LEU A 181 17.16 0.42 -12.23
CA LEU A 181 16.17 -0.61 -12.53
C LEU A 181 14.92 -0.47 -11.69
N ILE A 182 14.99 -0.09 -10.42
CA ILE A 182 13.82 0.23 -9.60
C ILE A 182 13.06 1.43 -10.19
N ARG A 183 13.78 2.46 -10.68
CA ARG A 183 13.17 3.62 -11.35
C ARG A 183 12.53 3.26 -12.70
N LEU A 184 13.20 2.42 -13.51
CA LEU A 184 12.71 1.97 -14.81
C LEU A 184 11.57 0.95 -14.67
N SER A 185 11.64 0.06 -13.69
CA SER A 185 10.59 -0.91 -13.39
C SER A 185 9.35 -0.23 -12.80
N ALA A 186 9.49 0.92 -12.14
CA ALA A 186 8.37 1.81 -11.81
C ALA A 186 7.67 2.42 -13.06
N LEU A 187 8.31 2.37 -14.24
CA LEU A 187 7.73 2.77 -15.54
C LEU A 187 7.18 1.56 -16.33
N LEU A 188 7.48 0.32 -15.92
CA LEU A 188 7.06 -0.92 -16.61
C LEU A 188 5.89 -1.63 -15.90
N PRO A 189 5.13 -2.50 -16.60
CA PRO A 189 3.83 -2.98 -16.12
C PRO A 189 3.81 -3.97 -14.95
N ARG A 190 4.93 -4.64 -14.65
CA ARG A 190 5.02 -5.68 -13.61
C ARG A 190 6.39 -5.73 -12.94
N GLY A 191 6.98 -4.57 -12.65
CA GLY A 191 8.22 -4.46 -11.87
C GLY A 191 8.04 -4.84 -10.40
N PRO A 192 9.10 -5.24 -9.68
CA PRO A 192 9.00 -5.64 -8.26
C PRO A 192 8.41 -4.51 -7.40
N SER A 193 7.81 -4.90 -6.27
CA SER A 193 7.04 -4.13 -5.28
C SER A 193 7.67 -2.83 -4.73
N MET A 194 8.89 -2.50 -5.15
CA MET A 194 9.63 -1.33 -4.71
C MET A 194 9.50 -0.21 -5.74
N SER A 195 8.55 0.72 -5.56
CA SER A 195 8.56 1.99 -6.30
C SER A 195 9.16 3.09 -5.43
N LEU A 196 10.28 3.67 -5.84
CA LEU A 196 10.88 4.83 -5.17
C LEU A 196 10.40 6.12 -5.84
N SER A 197 9.95 7.09 -5.04
CA SER A 197 9.71 8.46 -5.52
C SER A 197 10.99 9.02 -6.16
N PRO A 198 10.90 9.79 -7.27
CA PRO A 198 12.08 10.37 -7.93
C PRO A 198 13.01 11.13 -6.98
N VAL A 199 12.46 11.82 -5.98
CA VAL A 199 13.22 12.57 -4.98
C VAL A 199 14.02 11.65 -4.06
N LEU A 200 13.41 10.55 -3.60
CA LEU A 200 14.08 9.57 -2.75
C LEU A 200 15.14 8.79 -3.52
N ALA A 201 14.84 8.40 -4.76
CA ALA A 201 15.82 7.74 -5.63
C ALA A 201 17.05 8.63 -5.86
N ARG A 202 16.85 9.93 -6.10
CA ARG A 202 17.97 10.89 -6.23
C ARG A 202 18.77 11.04 -4.93
N ARG A 203 18.10 11.07 -3.78
CA ARG A 203 18.78 11.13 -2.48
C ARG A 203 19.61 9.87 -2.21
N LEU A 204 19.10 8.71 -2.59
CA LEU A 204 19.82 7.42 -2.48
C LEU A 204 21.03 7.35 -3.42
N GLU A 205 20.89 7.79 -4.68
CA GLU A 205 22.02 7.91 -5.61
C GLU A 205 23.13 8.79 -5.03
N LEU A 206 22.76 9.97 -4.51
CA LEU A 206 23.72 10.88 -3.88
C LEU A 206 24.34 10.29 -2.61
N TYR A 207 23.58 9.52 -1.84
CA TYR A 207 24.10 8.81 -0.67
C TYR A 207 25.18 7.80 -1.09
N ILE A 208 24.90 6.96 -2.09
CA ILE A 208 25.86 5.95 -2.60
C ILE A 208 27.13 6.60 -3.15
N VAL A 209 27.00 7.68 -3.92
CA VAL A 209 28.15 8.36 -4.55
C VAL A 209 29.06 8.98 -3.49
N ARG A 210 28.48 9.58 -2.44
CA ARG A 210 29.23 10.28 -1.39
C ARG A 210 29.98 9.37 -0.42
N LYS A 211 29.61 8.09 -0.31
CA LYS A 211 30.33 7.14 0.57
C LYS A 211 31.77 6.96 0.13
N ASP A 212 32.70 7.01 1.06
CA ASP A 212 34.10 6.70 0.81
C ASP A 212 34.40 5.21 1.08
N ILE A 213 35.63 4.78 0.78
CA ILE A 213 36.06 3.40 0.99
C ILE A 213 36.07 2.99 2.47
N GLN A 214 36.28 3.96 3.38
CA GLN A 214 36.24 3.71 4.82
C GLN A 214 34.82 3.36 5.29
N GLU A 215 33.80 3.85 4.59
CA GLU A 215 32.39 3.54 4.82
C GLU A 215 31.86 2.35 3.98
N ALA A 216 32.73 1.52 3.39
CA ALA A 216 32.32 0.40 2.55
C ALA A 216 31.38 -0.59 3.28
N GLY A 217 31.70 -0.93 4.54
CA GLY A 217 30.86 -1.79 5.38
C GLY A 217 29.48 -1.19 5.66
N VAL A 218 29.42 0.14 5.88
CA VAL A 218 28.17 0.87 6.12
C VAL A 218 27.30 0.88 4.87
N LEU A 219 27.90 1.04 3.69
CA LEU A 219 27.16 0.96 2.42
C LEU A 219 26.59 -0.44 2.20
N ALA A 220 27.37 -1.49 2.48
CA ALA A 220 26.92 -2.87 2.36
C ALA A 220 25.69 -3.15 3.24
N ASP A 221 25.71 -2.68 4.49
CA ASP A 221 24.62 -2.86 5.45
C ASP A 221 23.36 -2.11 5.02
N PHE A 222 23.54 -0.88 4.57
CA PHE A 222 22.46 -0.06 4.04
C PHE A 222 21.80 -0.70 2.81
N MET A 223 22.61 -1.18 1.86
CA MET A 223 22.09 -1.83 0.65
C MET A 223 21.39 -3.16 0.98
N THR A 224 21.88 -3.92 1.96
CA THR A 224 21.21 -5.16 2.41
C THR A 224 19.80 -4.90 2.94
N ASN A 225 19.57 -3.75 3.58
CA ASN A 225 18.24 -3.34 4.03
C ASN A 225 17.33 -2.84 2.88
N ILE A 226 17.91 -2.33 1.79
CA ILE A 226 17.16 -1.88 0.61
C ILE A 226 16.80 -3.04 -0.30
N VAL A 227 17.69 -4.01 -0.46
CA VAL A 227 17.53 -5.12 -1.39
C VAL A 227 16.53 -6.13 -0.83
N ASP A 228 15.56 -6.53 -1.66
CA ASP A 228 14.67 -7.63 -1.32
C ASP A 228 15.44 -8.95 -1.40
N CYS A 229 15.67 -9.60 -0.27
CA CYS A 229 16.45 -10.84 -0.18
C CYS A 229 15.96 -11.72 0.98
N SER A 230 16.31 -13.01 0.88
CA SER A 230 15.90 -14.03 1.85
C SER A 230 16.41 -13.73 3.27
N GLN A 231 15.73 -14.28 4.29
CA GLN A 231 16.21 -14.18 5.68
C GLN A 231 17.62 -14.77 5.80
N GLU A 232 17.87 -15.88 5.10
CA GLU A 232 19.17 -16.56 5.08
C GLU A 232 20.27 -15.66 4.52
N ASP A 233 20.02 -14.94 3.43
CA ASP A 233 20.98 -13.99 2.86
C ASP A 233 21.28 -12.85 3.88
N LYS A 234 20.25 -12.30 4.54
CA LYS A 234 20.43 -11.27 5.58
C LYS A 234 21.22 -11.77 6.79
N LEU A 235 20.96 -13.00 7.25
CA LEU A 235 21.69 -13.63 8.37
C LEU A 235 23.15 -13.88 8.00
N ARG A 236 23.42 -14.32 6.77
CA ARG A 236 24.79 -14.47 6.25
C ARG A 236 25.49 -13.13 6.21
N ILE A 237 24.85 -12.05 5.77
CA ILE A 237 25.49 -10.73 5.75
C ILE A 237 25.72 -10.20 7.19
N LEU A 238 24.80 -10.47 8.12
CA LEU A 238 24.99 -10.13 9.53
C LEU A 238 26.19 -10.84 10.15
N SER A 239 26.37 -12.15 9.88
CA SER A 239 27.50 -12.92 10.43
C SER A 239 28.84 -12.70 9.69
N ALA A 240 28.85 -11.97 8.57
CA ALA A 240 30.06 -11.57 7.86
C ALA A 240 30.75 -10.39 8.56
N LEU A 241 31.64 -10.72 9.50
CA LEU A 241 32.40 -9.73 10.25
C LEU A 241 33.43 -8.99 9.38
N PRO A 242 34.28 -9.67 8.57
CA PRO A 242 35.22 -8.99 7.69
C PRO A 242 34.49 -8.19 6.60
N ILE A 243 34.99 -6.98 6.30
CA ILE A 243 34.40 -6.09 5.28
C ILE A 243 34.39 -6.78 3.91
N LYS A 244 35.51 -7.43 3.53
CA LYS A 244 35.63 -8.15 2.26
C LYS A 244 34.53 -9.20 2.07
N ASP A 245 34.41 -10.16 3.00
CA ASP A 245 33.37 -11.19 2.97
C ASP A 245 31.96 -10.59 2.91
N ARG A 246 31.74 -9.45 3.56
CA ARG A 246 30.45 -8.77 3.57
C ARG A 246 30.14 -8.16 2.20
N LEU A 247 31.12 -7.48 1.60
CA LEU A 247 31.01 -6.91 0.25
C LEU A 247 30.72 -8.01 -0.78
N GLU A 248 31.46 -9.12 -0.75
CA GLU A 248 31.24 -10.26 -1.64
C GLU A 248 29.80 -10.80 -1.54
N ARG A 249 29.29 -10.98 -0.31
CA ARG A 249 27.93 -11.50 -0.09
C ARG A 249 26.85 -10.53 -0.59
N ILE A 250 26.96 -9.23 -0.32
CA ILE A 250 25.95 -8.27 -0.82
C ILE A 250 26.04 -8.10 -2.33
N ILE A 251 27.24 -8.18 -2.92
CA ILE A 251 27.43 -8.15 -4.38
C ILE A 251 26.77 -9.37 -5.01
N GLU A 252 26.95 -10.58 -4.46
CA GLU A 252 26.28 -11.80 -4.93
C GLU A 252 24.74 -11.64 -4.90
N VAL A 253 24.21 -11.08 -3.81
CA VAL A 253 22.77 -10.82 -3.64
C VAL A 253 22.28 -9.78 -4.65
N LEU A 254 23.01 -8.67 -4.84
CA LEU A 254 22.66 -7.61 -5.79
C LEU A 254 22.68 -8.12 -7.23
N GLN A 255 23.71 -8.86 -7.63
CA GLN A 255 23.81 -9.45 -8.97
C GLN A 255 22.65 -10.40 -9.25
N ARG A 256 22.31 -11.27 -8.29
CA ARG A 256 21.16 -12.18 -8.39
C ARG A 256 19.84 -11.42 -8.50
N GLN A 257 19.66 -10.35 -7.74
CA GLN A 257 18.44 -9.53 -7.81
C GLN A 257 18.33 -8.74 -9.11
N ILE A 258 19.41 -8.08 -9.54
CA ILE A 258 19.48 -7.37 -10.83
C ILE A 258 19.23 -8.34 -11.98
N GLY A 259 19.89 -9.51 -11.96
CA GLY A 259 19.71 -10.57 -12.95
C GLY A 259 18.28 -11.11 -12.98
N GLY A 260 17.63 -11.25 -11.83
CA GLY A 260 16.20 -11.61 -11.75
C GLY A 260 15.29 -10.56 -12.37
N ILE A 261 15.50 -9.27 -12.06
CA ILE A 261 14.72 -8.16 -12.62
C ILE A 261 14.91 -8.05 -14.14
N GLN A 262 16.16 -8.13 -14.61
CA GLN A 262 16.51 -8.08 -16.03
C GLN A 262 16.02 -9.33 -16.77
N GLY A 263 16.15 -10.52 -16.18
CA GLY A 263 15.65 -11.78 -16.74
C GLY A 263 14.14 -11.75 -16.94
N ASN A 264 13.40 -11.29 -15.93
CA ASN A 264 11.96 -11.06 -16.05
C ASN A 264 11.64 -10.08 -17.19
N SER A 265 12.43 -9.01 -17.36
CA SER A 265 12.24 -8.07 -18.48
C SER A 265 12.60 -8.66 -19.87
N ARG A 266 13.57 -9.57 -19.97
CA ARG A 266 13.94 -10.25 -21.24
C ARG A 266 12.95 -11.34 -21.64
N ILE A 267 12.47 -12.14 -20.68
CA ILE A 267 11.41 -13.13 -20.93
C ILE A 267 10.16 -12.44 -21.50
N MET A 268 9.82 -11.24 -21.00
CA MET A 268 8.74 -10.43 -21.58
C MET A 268 8.97 -10.11 -23.06
N SER A 269 10.20 -9.80 -23.49
CA SER A 269 10.51 -9.49 -24.89
C SER A 269 10.42 -10.71 -25.82
N ILE A 270 10.78 -11.90 -25.33
CA ILE A 270 10.78 -13.14 -26.12
C ILE A 270 9.38 -13.74 -26.24
N THR A 271 8.55 -13.67 -25.19
CA THR A 271 7.17 -14.16 -25.25
C THR A 271 6.25 -13.26 -26.08
N THR A 272 6.61 -11.99 -26.30
CA THR A 272 5.92 -11.11 -27.27
C THR A 272 6.32 -11.33 -28.74
N SER A 273 7.20 -12.29 -29.04
CA SER A 273 7.61 -12.63 -30.41
C SER A 273 7.43 -14.13 -30.73
N THR A 274 6.21 -14.48 -31.17
CA THR A 274 5.78 -15.62 -32.04
C THR A 274 5.82 -17.08 -31.50
N PRO A 275 5.00 -18.06 -31.98
CA PRO A 275 4.17 -18.10 -33.21
C PRO A 275 2.68 -18.49 -33.02
N GLN A 276 1.90 -18.27 -34.08
CA GLN A 276 0.48 -18.62 -34.22
C GLN A 276 0.25 -20.14 -34.03
N SER A 277 -0.76 -20.47 -33.24
CA SER A 277 -1.32 -21.82 -33.18
C SER A 277 -1.90 -22.22 -34.54
N SER A 278 -1.44 -23.38 -35.00
CA SER A 278 -1.86 -24.15 -36.16
C SER A 278 -3.38 -24.22 -36.36
N ASN A 279 -3.87 -23.56 -37.41
CA ASN A 279 -4.93 -24.06 -38.27
C ASN A 279 -4.49 -23.79 -39.70
N ILE A 280 -3.92 -24.80 -40.34
CA ILE A 280 -3.61 -24.78 -41.77
C ILE A 280 -4.96 -24.80 -42.49
N VAL A 281 -5.35 -23.66 -43.04
CA VAL A 281 -6.35 -23.59 -44.10
C VAL A 281 -5.56 -23.24 -45.35
N ASP A 282 -5.31 -24.25 -46.19
CA ASP A 282 -4.49 -24.12 -47.39
C ASP A 282 -5.03 -23.02 -48.31
N ALA A 283 -4.13 -22.16 -48.81
CA ALA A 283 -4.45 -21.05 -49.70
C ALA A 283 -5.20 -21.46 -50.98
N GLU A 284 -5.17 -22.74 -51.34
CA GLU A 284 -5.97 -23.33 -52.44
C GLU A 284 -7.47 -23.44 -52.10
N THR A 285 -7.83 -23.74 -50.85
CA THR A 285 -9.25 -23.83 -50.44
C THR A 285 -9.93 -22.46 -50.45
N LEU A 286 -9.19 -21.40 -50.13
CA LEU A 286 -9.69 -20.02 -50.11
C LEU A 286 -9.88 -19.45 -51.53
N ASN A 287 -9.09 -19.92 -52.51
CA ASN A 287 -9.25 -19.53 -53.91
C ASN A 287 -10.39 -20.27 -54.62
N ARG A 288 -10.73 -21.50 -54.22
CA ARG A 288 -11.90 -22.23 -54.77
C ARG A 288 -13.24 -21.65 -54.30
N LEU A 289 -13.33 -21.17 -53.06
CA LEU A 289 -14.53 -20.50 -52.54
C LEU A 289 -14.80 -19.11 -53.16
N ARG A 290 -13.79 -18.50 -53.79
CA ARG A 290 -13.95 -17.26 -54.57
C ARG A 290 -14.42 -17.48 -56.02
N GLN A 291 -14.35 -18.72 -56.52
CA GLN A 291 -14.63 -19.03 -57.93
C GLN A 291 -15.99 -19.70 -58.19
N ASP A 292 -16.84 -19.91 -57.17
CA ASP A 292 -18.17 -20.48 -57.40
C ASP A 292 -19.17 -19.41 -57.93
N PRO A 293 -19.69 -19.52 -59.17
CA PRO A 293 -20.51 -18.48 -59.81
C PRO A 293 -21.97 -18.38 -59.30
N ARG A 294 -22.33 -18.98 -58.17
CA ARG A 294 -23.73 -19.19 -57.77
C ARG A 294 -24.33 -18.23 -56.74
N MET A 295 -23.70 -17.09 -56.47
CA MET A 295 -24.34 -16.02 -55.68
C MET A 295 -24.38 -14.65 -56.37
N LYS A 296 -24.39 -14.63 -57.70
CA LYS A 296 -24.79 -13.45 -58.50
C LYS A 296 -26.20 -13.66 -59.07
N ARG A 297 -27.25 -13.49 -58.27
CA ARG A 297 -28.63 -13.37 -58.80
C ARG A 297 -29.64 -12.81 -57.79
N MET A 298 -29.63 -11.49 -57.63
CA MET A 298 -30.72 -10.54 -57.29
C MET A 298 -30.00 -9.29 -56.78
N GLY A 299 -30.12 -8.09 -57.33
CA GLY A 299 -31.03 -7.56 -58.34
C GLY A 299 -30.46 -6.22 -58.80
N ASN A 300 -30.66 -5.92 -60.07
CA ASN A 300 -30.23 -4.71 -60.77
C ASN A 300 -30.73 -3.41 -60.13
N GLY A 301 -29.96 -2.33 -60.32
CA GLY A 301 -30.56 -1.00 -60.52
C GLY A 301 -29.61 0.19 -60.35
N GLN A 302 -28.94 0.58 -61.44
CA GLN A 302 -28.22 1.87 -61.66
C GLN A 302 -26.91 2.04 -60.87
N GLY A 303 -25.73 2.31 -61.44
CA GLY A 303 -25.36 2.85 -62.74
C GLY A 303 -24.22 3.83 -62.48
N PHE A 304 -22.96 3.36 -62.56
CA PHE A 304 -21.82 4.28 -62.64
C PHE A 304 -21.82 4.97 -64.01
N PRO A 305 -21.45 6.25 -64.07
CA PRO A 305 -20.10 6.49 -64.59
C PRO A 305 -19.36 7.66 -63.93
N GLY A 306 -18.09 7.40 -63.60
CA GLY A 306 -17.00 8.35 -63.86
C GLY A 306 -16.73 9.47 -62.85
N GLY A 307 -15.50 9.46 -62.34
CA GLY A 307 -14.71 10.69 -62.18
C GLY A 307 -14.86 11.46 -60.86
N LEU A 308 -13.69 11.73 -60.26
CA LEU A 308 -13.38 12.86 -59.38
C LEU A 308 -14.04 12.95 -57.99
N GLY A 309 -13.17 12.99 -56.97
CA GLY A 309 -13.32 13.88 -55.81
C GLY A 309 -14.36 13.49 -54.77
N GLY A 310 -13.90 13.00 -53.61
CA GLY A 310 -14.78 12.72 -52.47
C GLY A 310 -14.03 12.45 -51.17
N SER A 311 -13.13 13.35 -50.79
CA SER A 311 -12.74 13.52 -49.39
C SER A 311 -13.93 14.18 -48.67
N GLY A 312 -14.72 13.41 -47.93
CA GLY A 312 -15.83 13.96 -47.16
C GLY A 312 -16.66 12.86 -46.51
N GLY A 313 -16.46 12.66 -45.21
CA GLY A 313 -17.31 11.76 -44.42
C GLY A 313 -16.74 11.32 -43.07
N GLN A 314 -15.45 11.53 -42.78
CA GLN A 314 -14.86 11.05 -41.52
C GLN A 314 -15.01 12.05 -40.35
N GLY A 315 -15.29 13.34 -40.63
CA GLY A 315 -15.36 14.39 -39.60
C GLY A 315 -16.68 14.47 -38.82
N ASP A 316 -17.82 14.12 -39.42
CA ASP A 316 -19.13 14.30 -38.77
C ASP A 316 -19.41 13.22 -37.70
N ASP A 317 -18.98 11.98 -37.92
CA ASP A 317 -19.12 10.90 -36.92
C ASP A 317 -18.18 11.13 -35.71
N GLU A 318 -17.01 11.74 -35.92
CA GLU A 318 -16.00 12.02 -34.88
C GLU A 318 -16.43 13.16 -33.93
N VAL A 319 -17.04 14.22 -34.48
CA VAL A 319 -17.56 15.33 -33.67
C VAL A 319 -18.72 14.87 -32.79
N ASN A 320 -19.59 14.01 -33.32
CA ASN A 320 -20.72 13.46 -32.57
C ASN A 320 -20.27 12.62 -31.36
N GLU A 321 -19.22 11.81 -31.47
CA GLU A 321 -18.73 10.97 -30.36
C GLU A 321 -18.21 11.79 -29.17
N VAL A 322 -17.42 12.85 -29.44
CA VAL A 322 -16.88 13.71 -28.39
C VAL A 322 -17.99 14.49 -27.68
N GLU A 323 -19.02 14.94 -28.44
CA GLU A 323 -20.18 15.62 -27.89
C GLU A 323 -21.04 14.70 -27.01
N GLU A 324 -21.25 13.44 -27.42
CA GLU A 324 -21.94 12.44 -26.61
C GLU A 324 -21.23 12.17 -25.27
N LEU A 325 -19.89 12.04 -25.30
CA LEU A 325 -19.10 11.85 -24.08
C LEU A 325 -19.16 13.05 -23.15
N LYS A 326 -19.12 14.26 -23.71
CA LYS A 326 -19.27 15.50 -22.96
C LYS A 326 -20.61 15.54 -22.23
N LYS A 327 -21.70 15.20 -22.93
CA LYS A 327 -23.04 15.13 -22.34
C LYS A 327 -23.12 14.11 -21.19
N LYS A 328 -22.57 12.91 -21.38
CA LYS A 328 -22.52 11.87 -20.33
C LYS A 328 -21.75 12.34 -19.08
N ILE A 329 -20.67 13.09 -19.26
CA ILE A 329 -19.86 13.63 -18.16
C ILE A 329 -20.62 14.72 -17.39
N GLU A 330 -21.31 15.62 -18.11
CA GLU A 330 -22.16 16.64 -17.50
C GLU A 330 -23.31 16.02 -16.70
N ASP A 331 -23.96 14.99 -17.26
CA ASP A 331 -25.04 14.23 -16.60
C ASP A 331 -24.57 13.51 -15.33
N ALA A 332 -23.29 13.08 -15.27
CA ALA A 332 -22.72 12.40 -14.12
C ALA A 332 -22.55 13.29 -12.87
N LYS A 333 -22.61 14.63 -13.03
CA LYS A 333 -22.46 15.63 -11.96
C LYS A 333 -21.21 15.39 -11.11
N LEU A 334 -20.05 15.43 -11.76
CA LEU A 334 -18.75 15.21 -11.13
C LEU A 334 -18.45 16.23 -10.03
N THR A 335 -17.56 15.86 -9.11
CA THR A 335 -16.97 16.83 -8.17
C THR A 335 -16.10 17.85 -8.91
N THR A 336 -15.85 19.01 -8.31
CA THR A 336 -15.06 20.10 -8.93
C THR A 336 -13.65 19.66 -9.32
N GLU A 337 -13.04 18.75 -8.56
CA GLU A 337 -11.73 18.16 -8.88
C GLU A 337 -11.81 17.20 -10.07
N ALA A 338 -12.80 16.30 -10.07
CA ALA A 338 -13.00 15.33 -11.14
C ALA A 338 -13.40 16.00 -12.47
N GLN A 339 -14.24 17.04 -12.42
CA GLN A 339 -14.65 17.81 -13.59
C GLN A 339 -13.45 18.46 -14.28
N LYS A 340 -12.54 19.10 -13.51
CA LYS A 340 -11.31 19.70 -14.07
C LYS A 340 -10.43 18.68 -14.80
N VAL A 341 -10.38 17.45 -14.33
CA VAL A 341 -9.63 16.37 -14.98
C VAL A 341 -10.36 15.91 -16.24
N ALA A 342 -11.68 15.70 -16.17
CA ALA A 342 -12.50 15.32 -17.32
C ALA A 342 -12.41 16.34 -18.46
N ASP A 343 -12.55 17.64 -18.17
CA ASP A 343 -12.47 18.72 -19.16
C ASP A 343 -11.11 18.78 -19.86
N ARG A 344 -10.02 18.51 -19.11
CA ARG A 344 -8.65 18.48 -19.66
C ARG A 344 -8.48 17.32 -20.63
N GLU A 345 -8.97 16.14 -20.26
CA GLU A 345 -8.86 14.94 -21.09
C GLU A 345 -9.80 14.98 -22.29
N LEU A 346 -11.01 15.56 -22.17
CA LEU A 346 -11.91 15.82 -23.30
C LEU A 346 -11.27 16.74 -24.34
N LYS A 347 -10.64 17.85 -23.91
CA LYS A 347 -9.90 18.75 -24.80
C LYS A 347 -8.73 18.06 -25.50
N ARG A 348 -8.11 17.07 -24.85
CA ARG A 348 -7.03 16.28 -25.43
C ARG A 348 -7.57 15.29 -26.46
N LEU A 349 -8.66 14.60 -26.14
CA LEU A 349 -9.33 13.65 -27.04
C LEU A 349 -9.75 14.34 -28.34
N ALA A 350 -10.40 15.50 -28.25
CA ALA A 350 -10.87 16.27 -29.41
C ALA A 350 -9.76 16.74 -30.38
N LYS A 351 -8.50 16.81 -29.93
CA LYS A 351 -7.35 17.22 -30.75
C LYS A 351 -6.52 16.04 -31.25
N MET A 352 -6.79 14.84 -30.77
CA MET A 352 -5.98 13.65 -31.02
C MET A 352 -6.53 12.91 -32.23
N ASN A 353 -5.65 12.33 -33.04
CA ASN A 353 -6.06 11.55 -34.20
C ASN A 353 -6.62 10.18 -33.75
N PRO A 354 -7.83 9.76 -34.18
CA PRO A 354 -8.44 8.48 -33.82
C PRO A 354 -7.62 7.23 -34.14
N ALA A 355 -6.72 7.29 -35.13
CA ALA A 355 -5.82 6.19 -35.46
C ALA A 355 -4.73 5.94 -34.39
N GLN A 356 -4.55 6.86 -33.43
CA GLN A 356 -3.56 6.70 -32.36
C GLN A 356 -4.08 5.81 -31.24
N ALA A 357 -3.22 4.89 -30.75
CA ALA A 357 -3.56 3.98 -29.65
C ALA A 357 -3.99 4.70 -28.35
N GLU A 358 -3.53 5.95 -28.13
CA GLU A 358 -3.93 6.75 -26.96
C GLU A 358 -5.38 7.26 -27.02
N HIS A 359 -5.95 7.42 -28.23
CA HIS A 359 -7.31 7.95 -28.41
C HIS A 359 -8.33 7.04 -27.72
N GLN A 360 -8.28 5.74 -28.01
CA GLN A 360 -9.18 4.76 -27.41
C GLN A 360 -9.00 4.64 -25.88
N VAL A 361 -7.77 4.82 -25.38
CA VAL A 361 -7.49 4.75 -23.93
C VAL A 361 -8.12 5.93 -23.19
N ILE A 362 -7.98 7.15 -23.71
CA ILE A 362 -8.56 8.36 -23.10
C ILE A 362 -10.09 8.29 -23.19
N ARG A 363 -10.62 7.85 -24.33
CA ARG A 363 -12.04 7.61 -24.53
C ARG A 363 -12.62 6.66 -23.48
N ASN A 364 -12.05 5.47 -23.35
CA ASN A 364 -12.47 4.48 -22.34
C ASN A 364 -12.34 5.04 -20.91
N TYR A 365 -11.32 5.84 -20.62
CA TYR A 365 -11.15 6.47 -19.32
C TYR A 365 -12.29 7.46 -19.00
N LEU A 366 -12.67 8.29 -19.96
CA LEU A 366 -13.78 9.24 -19.83
C LEU A 366 -15.13 8.54 -19.71
N GLU A 367 -15.37 7.47 -20.48
CA GLU A 367 -16.56 6.61 -20.35
C GLU A 367 -16.64 6.00 -18.94
N ASN A 368 -15.55 5.40 -18.46
CA ASN A 368 -15.49 4.85 -17.10
C ASN A 368 -15.76 5.91 -16.02
N LEU A 369 -15.27 7.13 -16.21
CA LEU A 369 -15.46 8.22 -15.27
C LEU A 369 -16.93 8.67 -15.21
N ALA A 370 -17.60 8.72 -16.37
CA ALA A 370 -19.01 9.10 -16.50
C ALA A 370 -19.97 8.02 -15.96
N GLU A 371 -19.61 6.74 -16.07
CA GLU A 371 -20.44 5.62 -15.58
C GLU A 371 -20.41 5.45 -14.04
N ILE A 372 -19.49 6.10 -13.34
CA ILE A 372 -19.44 6.06 -11.88
C ILE A 372 -20.61 6.88 -11.31
N PRO A 373 -21.40 6.33 -10.37
CA PRO A 373 -22.50 7.06 -9.74
C PRO A 373 -21.96 8.05 -8.70
N TRP A 374 -21.63 9.28 -9.10
CA TRP A 374 -21.07 10.30 -8.21
C TRP A 374 -22.08 10.87 -7.22
N THR A 375 -23.31 11.08 -7.66
CA THR A 375 -24.37 11.77 -6.90
C THR A 375 -25.59 10.90 -6.65
N LYS A 376 -25.86 9.91 -7.52
CA LYS A 376 -27.01 9.02 -7.39
C LYS A 376 -26.85 8.12 -6.17
N MET A 377 -27.75 8.26 -5.20
CA MET A 377 -27.75 7.48 -3.95
C MET A 377 -29.11 6.81 -3.76
N THR A 378 -29.15 5.66 -3.09
CA THR A 378 -30.40 5.12 -2.54
C THR A 378 -30.83 5.91 -1.32
N GLU A 379 -32.14 6.03 -1.12
CA GLU A 379 -32.69 6.57 0.13
C GLU A 379 -32.35 5.63 1.29
N ASP A 380 -31.72 6.19 2.32
CA ASP A 380 -31.42 5.46 3.54
C ASP A 380 -32.69 5.35 4.39
N ASN A 381 -33.22 4.14 4.57
CA ASN A 381 -34.35 3.91 5.46
C ASN A 381 -33.82 3.78 6.89
N LEU A 382 -33.59 4.87 7.62
CA LEU A 382 -33.05 4.85 9.00
C LEU A 382 -33.98 5.48 10.06
N ASP A 383 -35.29 5.36 9.87
CA ASP A 383 -36.31 5.85 10.78
C ASP A 383 -36.42 5.03 12.09
N ALA A 384 -37.22 5.50 13.05
CA ALA A 384 -37.48 4.78 14.30
C ALA A 384 -38.04 3.36 14.03
N ALA A 385 -38.78 3.20 12.94
CA ALA A 385 -39.33 1.91 12.50
C ALA A 385 -38.29 1.00 11.81
N THR A 386 -37.12 1.50 11.40
CA THR A 386 -36.13 0.70 10.66
C THR A 386 -35.59 -0.46 11.47
N LEU A 387 -35.31 -0.27 12.77
CA LEU A 387 -34.77 -1.36 13.59
C LEU A 387 -35.80 -2.49 13.76
N ALA A 388 -37.09 -2.15 13.84
CA ALA A 388 -38.18 -3.13 13.88
C ALA A 388 -38.31 -3.88 12.55
N LYS A 389 -38.29 -3.16 11.42
CA LYS A 389 -38.30 -3.75 10.08
C LYS A 389 -37.07 -4.61 9.81
N ALA A 390 -35.88 -4.16 10.23
CA ALA A 390 -34.64 -4.89 10.12
C ALA A 390 -34.67 -6.18 10.95
N ARG A 391 -35.27 -6.12 12.15
CA ARG A 391 -35.47 -7.31 12.99
C ARG A 391 -36.41 -8.30 12.30
N GLN A 392 -37.56 -7.84 11.82
CA GLN A 392 -38.52 -8.66 11.10
C GLN A 392 -37.89 -9.31 9.86
N GLN A 393 -37.20 -8.53 9.03
CA GLN A 393 -36.50 -9.04 7.84
C GLN A 393 -35.46 -10.11 8.19
N LEU A 394 -34.67 -9.90 9.25
CA LEU A 394 -33.70 -10.89 9.72
C LEU A 394 -34.38 -12.16 10.25
N ASP A 395 -35.54 -12.03 10.88
CA ASP A 395 -36.34 -13.15 11.38
C ASP A 395 -36.98 -13.96 10.24
N ASP A 396 -37.49 -13.28 9.22
CA ASP A 396 -38.09 -13.90 8.04
C ASP A 396 -37.04 -14.62 7.17
N ASP A 397 -35.86 -14.01 6.99
CA ASP A 397 -34.79 -14.56 6.14
C ASP A 397 -33.96 -15.65 6.83
N HIS A 398 -33.87 -15.65 8.17
CA HIS A 398 -32.98 -16.54 8.93
C HIS A 398 -33.65 -17.10 10.18
N TYR A 399 -33.81 -18.42 10.24
CA TYR A 399 -34.32 -19.07 11.45
C TYR A 399 -33.28 -19.08 12.59
N GLY A 400 -33.70 -18.74 13.81
CA GLY A 400 -32.84 -18.73 15.01
C GLY A 400 -31.83 -17.57 15.02
N LEU A 401 -30.56 -17.87 15.35
CA LEU A 401 -29.44 -16.89 15.38
C LEU A 401 -29.67 -15.65 16.26
N GLU A 402 -30.42 -15.78 17.36
CA GLU A 402 -30.83 -14.65 18.20
C GLU A 402 -29.70 -13.73 18.65
N LYS A 403 -28.58 -14.32 19.07
CA LYS A 403 -27.39 -13.57 19.49
C LYS A 403 -26.80 -12.74 18.34
N ILE A 404 -26.78 -13.29 17.12
CA ILE A 404 -26.24 -12.62 15.93
C ILE A 404 -27.19 -11.53 15.46
N LYS A 405 -28.49 -11.82 15.36
CA LYS A 405 -29.52 -10.83 15.01
C LYS A 405 -29.50 -9.64 15.96
N LYS A 406 -29.44 -9.89 17.28
CA LYS A 406 -29.29 -8.84 18.29
C LYS A 406 -28.05 -7.98 18.04
N ARG A 407 -26.90 -8.61 17.77
CA ARG A 407 -25.65 -7.89 17.50
C ARG A 407 -25.70 -7.05 16.21
N LEU A 408 -26.35 -7.55 15.16
CA LEU A 408 -26.56 -6.80 13.93
C LEU A 408 -27.45 -5.58 14.16
N LEU A 409 -28.50 -5.71 14.98
CA LEU A 409 -29.37 -4.60 15.33
C LEU A 409 -28.66 -3.54 16.19
N GLU A 410 -27.82 -3.96 17.15
CA GLU A 410 -26.95 -3.04 17.90
C GLU A 410 -26.05 -2.24 16.96
N TYR A 411 -25.45 -2.91 15.96
CA TYR A 411 -24.62 -2.25 14.96
C TYR A 411 -25.41 -1.22 14.14
N LEU A 412 -26.60 -1.59 13.66
CA LEU A 412 -27.49 -0.68 12.92
C LEU A 412 -27.92 0.52 13.77
N ALA A 413 -28.19 0.30 15.07
CA ALA A 413 -28.54 1.38 15.99
C ALA A 413 -27.37 2.37 16.18
N VAL A 414 -26.15 1.87 16.35
CA VAL A 414 -24.95 2.72 16.43
C VAL A 414 -24.72 3.49 15.12
N LEU A 415 -24.91 2.84 13.97
CA LEU A 415 -24.77 3.47 12.67
C LEU A 415 -25.78 4.61 12.48
N LYS A 416 -27.03 4.40 12.89
CA LYS A 416 -28.08 5.42 12.90
C LYS A 416 -27.71 6.62 13.78
N LEU A 417 -27.29 6.38 15.02
CA LEU A 417 -26.89 7.44 15.94
C LEU A 417 -25.73 8.28 15.38
N LYS A 418 -24.74 7.62 14.79
CA LYS A 418 -23.60 8.29 14.16
C LYS A 418 -24.00 9.13 12.95
N GLN A 419 -24.91 8.63 12.12
CA GLN A 419 -25.42 9.43 11.00
C GLN A 419 -26.16 10.66 11.49
N ALA A 420 -27.03 10.55 12.50
CA ALA A 420 -27.73 11.69 13.08
C ALA A 420 -26.74 12.76 13.58
N VAL A 421 -25.71 12.35 14.32
CA VAL A 421 -24.64 13.26 14.77
C VAL A 421 -23.90 13.90 13.60
N ASN A 422 -23.61 13.15 12.53
CA ASN A 422 -22.96 13.69 11.34
C ASN A 422 -23.86 14.70 10.59
N THR A 423 -25.16 14.43 10.47
CA THR A 423 -26.12 15.35 9.87
C THR A 423 -26.26 16.63 10.68
N ASP A 424 -26.29 16.54 12.01
CA ASP A 424 -26.32 17.71 12.89
C ASP A 424 -25.05 18.55 12.75
N LEU A 425 -23.88 17.91 12.67
CA LEU A 425 -22.61 18.59 12.40
C LEU A 425 -22.60 19.25 11.02
N GLU A 426 -23.15 18.60 9.99
CA GLU A 426 -23.27 19.21 8.65
C GLU A 426 -24.17 20.43 8.64
N ASN A 427 -25.28 20.37 9.37
CA ASN A 427 -26.19 21.51 9.52
C ASN A 427 -25.48 22.66 10.24
N GLN A 428 -24.75 22.39 11.32
CA GLN A 428 -23.94 23.39 12.02
C GLN A 428 -22.86 24.01 11.11
N ILE A 429 -22.13 23.18 10.36
CA ILE A 429 -21.13 23.66 9.39
C ILE A 429 -21.79 24.54 8.33
N LYS A 430 -22.95 24.15 7.79
CA LYS A 430 -23.68 24.96 6.80
C LYS A 430 -24.11 26.30 7.38
N THR A 431 -24.66 26.32 8.59
CA THR A 431 -25.08 27.56 9.27
C THR A 431 -23.89 28.49 9.51
N ILE A 432 -22.76 27.96 10.00
CA ILE A 432 -21.53 28.74 10.22
C ILE A 432 -20.98 29.26 8.89
N THR A 433 -20.92 28.42 7.86
CA THR A 433 -20.41 28.80 6.54
C THR A 433 -21.28 29.88 5.88
N GLN A 434 -22.60 29.80 6.04
CA GLN A 434 -23.55 30.82 5.55
C GLN A 434 -23.44 32.13 6.34
N ALA A 435 -23.15 32.08 7.64
CA ALA A 435 -22.93 33.28 8.46
C ALA A 435 -21.57 33.97 8.16
N THR A 436 -20.61 33.25 7.55
CA THR A 436 -19.26 33.77 7.26
C THR A 436 -19.11 34.29 5.83
N GLN A 437 -20.13 34.18 4.97
CA GLN A 437 -20.11 34.81 3.65
C GLN A 437 -20.41 36.31 3.77
N PRO A 438 -19.60 37.21 3.18
CA PRO A 438 -19.91 38.63 3.17
C PRO A 438 -21.18 38.85 2.36
N LYS A 439 -22.16 39.56 2.93
CA LYS A 439 -23.29 40.10 2.18
C LYS A 439 -22.76 41.16 1.21
N GLU A 440 -22.55 40.80 -0.05
CA GLU A 440 -22.50 41.78 -1.13
C GLU A 440 -23.95 42.13 -1.55
N ASP A 441 -24.16 43.43 -1.71
CA ASP A 441 -25.35 44.14 -2.21
C ASP A 441 -26.53 44.36 -1.24
N GLU A 442 -26.45 45.47 -0.49
CA GLU A 442 -27.58 46.38 -0.35
C GLU A 442 -27.11 47.82 -0.64
N LYS A 443 -27.56 48.36 -1.79
CA LYS A 443 -27.44 49.77 -2.16
C LYS A 443 -28.31 50.61 -1.23
N VAL A 444 -27.74 51.63 -0.58
CA VAL A 444 -28.49 52.82 -0.15
C VAL A 444 -27.64 54.07 -0.38
N GLU A 445 -28.21 54.99 -1.14
CA GLU A 445 -27.70 56.32 -1.43
C GLU A 445 -27.79 57.26 -0.21
N THR A 446 -26.73 58.05 -0.04
CA THR A 446 -26.61 59.42 0.51
C THR A 446 -27.65 59.98 1.50
N SER A 447 -27.18 60.49 2.65
CA SER A 447 -27.16 61.95 2.93
C SER A 447 -26.49 62.28 4.29
N SER A 448 -25.92 63.47 4.33
CA SER A 448 -25.18 64.13 5.42
C SER A 448 -26.08 64.69 6.54
N ALA A 449 -25.63 64.65 7.80
CA ALA A 449 -25.52 65.81 8.72
C ALA A 449 -25.24 65.41 10.19
N GLU A 450 -24.27 66.12 10.76
CA GLU A 450 -24.22 66.70 12.12
C GLU A 450 -23.98 65.88 13.40
N GLU A 451 -23.33 66.60 14.32
CA GLU A 451 -22.62 66.23 15.53
C GLU A 451 -23.52 65.97 16.75
N GLY A 452 -22.99 65.19 17.70
CA GLY A 452 -23.20 65.43 19.13
C GLY A 452 -24.19 64.52 19.84
N ALA A 453 -23.68 63.61 20.70
CA ALA A 453 -24.06 63.51 22.12
C ALA A 453 -23.54 62.19 22.73
N VAL A 454 -22.84 62.35 23.85
CA VAL A 454 -22.40 61.28 24.75
C VAL A 454 -23.57 60.90 25.66
N ALA A 455 -24.02 59.64 25.63
CA ALA A 455 -24.74 59.02 26.75
C ALA A 455 -24.70 57.49 26.68
N SER A 456 -24.50 56.90 27.86
CA SER A 456 -24.16 55.53 28.21
C SER A 456 -25.33 54.53 28.23
N THR A 457 -25.15 53.31 27.71
CA THR A 457 -25.53 51.98 28.29
C THR A 457 -25.28 50.82 27.29
N PRO A 458 -25.42 49.56 27.73
CA PRO A 458 -24.41 48.69 28.34
C PRO A 458 -23.57 47.90 27.31
N LYS A 459 -22.42 47.35 27.76
CA LYS A 459 -21.55 46.46 26.97
C LYS A 459 -22.36 45.29 26.36
N GLN A 460 -22.72 45.40 25.08
CA GLN A 460 -23.01 44.22 24.25
C GLN A 460 -21.67 43.55 23.95
N GLU A 461 -21.50 42.32 24.45
CA GLU A 461 -20.43 41.44 24.02
C GLU A 461 -20.48 41.32 22.49
N LYS A 462 -19.40 41.73 21.83
CA LYS A 462 -19.21 41.50 20.39
C LYS A 462 -19.46 40.01 20.10
N PRO A 463 -20.27 39.64 19.09
CA PRO A 463 -20.33 38.25 18.64
C PRO A 463 -18.92 37.85 18.26
N ARG A 464 -18.38 36.81 18.90
CA ARG A 464 -17.07 36.25 18.54
C ARG A 464 -17.09 35.97 17.03
N GLU A 465 -16.23 36.65 16.28
CA GLU A 465 -15.92 36.29 14.91
C GLU A 465 -15.46 34.84 14.91
N GLN A 466 -16.35 33.93 14.48
CA GLN A 466 -16.07 32.50 14.43
C GLN A 466 -15.08 32.25 13.30
N THR A 467 -13.89 31.79 13.67
CA THR A 467 -12.73 31.71 12.79
C THR A 467 -12.83 30.53 11.80
N PRO A 468 -12.14 30.61 10.65
CA PRO A 468 -11.92 29.47 9.73
C PRO A 468 -11.35 28.21 10.42
N GLU A 469 -10.79 28.37 11.62
CA GLU A 469 -10.28 27.30 12.46
C GLU A 469 -11.39 26.44 13.07
N GLU A 470 -12.53 27.01 13.48
CA GLU A 470 -13.67 26.22 13.98
C GLU A 470 -14.26 25.34 12.87
N ILE A 471 -14.36 25.87 11.64
CA ILE A 471 -14.78 25.10 10.46
C ILE A 471 -13.81 23.94 10.20
N ARG A 472 -12.48 24.17 10.29
CA ARG A 472 -11.47 23.12 10.14
C ARG A 472 -11.54 22.07 11.25
N ILE A 473 -11.81 22.46 12.49
CA ILE A 473 -11.97 21.54 13.63
C ILE A 473 -13.23 20.69 13.45
N LEU A 474 -14.35 21.27 13.01
CA LEU A 474 -15.59 20.56 12.70
C LEU A 474 -15.42 19.60 11.51
N GLN A 475 -14.72 20.03 10.46
CA GLN A 475 -14.34 19.17 9.33
C GLN A 475 -13.43 18.01 9.75
N HIS A 476 -12.50 18.25 10.68
CA HIS A 476 -11.64 17.19 11.21
C HIS A 476 -12.41 16.21 12.10
N LYS A 477 -13.37 16.68 12.91
CA LYS A 477 -14.29 15.83 13.69
C LYS A 477 -15.12 14.90 12.79
N LYS A 478 -15.58 15.39 11.64
CA LYS A 478 -16.31 14.60 10.62
C LYS A 478 -15.52 13.37 10.11
N MET A 479 -14.17 13.40 10.11
CA MET A 479 -13.35 12.31 9.57
C MET A 479 -13.03 11.17 10.55
N VAL A 480 -13.14 11.41 11.87
CA VAL A 480 -12.61 10.46 12.87
C VAL A 480 -13.59 9.33 13.23
N ASP A 481 -14.88 9.45 12.91
CA ASP A 481 -15.91 8.57 13.46
C ASP A 481 -16.47 7.50 12.49
N LYS A 482 -15.61 6.88 11.68
CA LYS A 482 -16.00 5.73 10.85
C LYS A 482 -16.53 4.60 11.75
N SER A 483 -17.81 4.23 11.60
CA SER A 483 -18.34 3.01 12.22
C SER A 483 -17.44 1.83 11.86
N PRO A 484 -17.15 0.91 12.81
CA PRO A 484 -16.31 -0.24 12.52
C PRO A 484 -16.89 -1.06 11.36
N ILE A 485 -16.03 -1.62 10.52
CA ILE A 485 -16.44 -2.51 9.44
C ILE A 485 -16.92 -3.82 10.08
N LEU A 486 -18.10 -4.30 9.68
CA LEU A 486 -18.66 -5.54 10.19
C LEU A 486 -17.91 -6.75 9.60
N LEU A 487 -17.43 -7.65 10.46
CA LEU A 487 -16.81 -8.91 10.06
C LEU A 487 -17.66 -10.10 10.54
N LEU A 488 -18.14 -10.91 9.60
CA LEU A 488 -18.88 -12.14 9.89
C LEU A 488 -17.93 -13.33 9.80
N VAL A 489 -17.75 -14.06 10.89
CA VAL A 489 -16.83 -15.21 10.96
C VAL A 489 -17.62 -16.49 11.25
N GLY A 490 -17.32 -17.56 10.52
CA GLY A 490 -17.91 -18.87 10.74
C GLY A 490 -17.59 -19.85 9.61
N PRO A 491 -17.85 -21.16 9.79
CA PRO A 491 -17.68 -22.18 8.76
C PRO A 491 -18.41 -21.85 7.44
N PRO A 492 -18.01 -22.44 6.30
CA PRO A 492 -18.78 -22.32 5.06
C PRO A 492 -20.21 -22.87 5.26
N GLY A 493 -21.18 -22.32 4.52
CA GLY A 493 -22.59 -22.75 4.59
C GLY A 493 -23.43 -22.14 5.73
N THR A 494 -22.85 -21.35 6.64
CA THR A 494 -23.59 -20.75 7.78
C THR A 494 -24.42 -19.50 7.44
N GLY A 495 -24.63 -19.17 6.15
CA GLY A 495 -25.47 -18.03 5.76
C GLY A 495 -24.88 -16.63 5.96
N LYS A 496 -23.55 -16.46 6.01
CA LYS A 496 -22.90 -15.14 6.19
C LYS A 496 -23.27 -14.14 5.08
N THR A 497 -23.18 -14.58 3.83
CA THR A 497 -23.50 -13.78 2.63
C THR A 497 -24.98 -13.39 2.61
N SER A 498 -25.88 -14.31 3.00
CA SER A 498 -27.32 -14.03 3.07
C SER A 498 -27.65 -13.06 4.21
N LEU A 499 -27.00 -13.18 5.38
CA LEU A 499 -27.16 -12.20 6.47
C LEU A 499 -26.76 -10.79 6.04
N ALA A 500 -25.63 -10.65 5.33
CA ALA A 500 -25.18 -9.35 4.82
C ALA A 500 -26.19 -8.76 3.80
N LYS A 501 -26.80 -9.61 2.97
CA LYS A 501 -27.84 -9.19 2.03
C LYS A 501 -29.10 -8.71 2.77
N SER A 502 -29.56 -9.44 3.79
CA SER A 502 -30.71 -9.04 4.62
C SER A 502 -30.48 -7.69 5.30
N VAL A 503 -29.26 -7.44 5.78
CA VAL A 503 -28.87 -6.13 6.35
C VAL A 503 -28.93 -5.01 5.29
N ALA A 504 -28.44 -5.26 4.08
CA ALA A 504 -28.52 -4.28 2.99
C ALA A 504 -29.97 -3.96 2.61
N THR A 505 -30.83 -4.99 2.49
CA THR A 505 -32.27 -4.85 2.25
C THR A 505 -32.94 -4.04 3.36
N ALA A 506 -32.63 -4.33 4.62
CA ALA A 506 -33.18 -3.60 5.76
C ALA A 506 -32.80 -2.11 5.77
N LEU A 507 -31.62 -1.77 5.25
CA LEU A 507 -31.15 -0.39 5.09
C LEU A 507 -31.72 0.31 3.85
N GLY A 508 -32.39 -0.42 2.94
CA GLY A 508 -32.83 0.12 1.64
C GLY A 508 -31.68 0.36 0.66
N ARG A 509 -30.49 -0.20 0.92
CA ARG A 509 -29.29 0.02 0.11
C ARG A 509 -29.06 -1.10 -0.89
N GLN A 510 -28.54 -0.75 -2.07
CA GLN A 510 -28.14 -1.74 -3.06
C GLN A 510 -26.99 -2.60 -2.53
N PHE A 511 -27.02 -3.90 -2.83
CA PHE A 511 -26.05 -4.87 -2.35
C PHE A 511 -25.11 -5.33 -3.48
N HIS A 512 -23.81 -5.38 -3.21
CA HIS A 512 -22.82 -5.93 -4.14
C HIS A 512 -21.82 -6.83 -3.42
N ARG A 513 -21.63 -8.03 -3.94
CA ARG A 513 -20.63 -8.97 -3.43
C ARG A 513 -19.37 -8.92 -4.29
N ILE A 514 -18.22 -8.76 -3.63
CA ILE A 514 -16.90 -8.92 -4.21
C ILE A 514 -16.27 -10.17 -3.58
N SER A 515 -16.00 -11.18 -4.40
CA SER A 515 -15.26 -12.37 -3.94
C SER A 515 -13.78 -12.03 -3.89
N LEU A 516 -13.15 -12.17 -2.74
CA LEU A 516 -11.71 -11.98 -2.57
C LEU A 516 -10.93 -13.31 -2.63
N GLY A 517 -11.64 -14.43 -2.68
CA GLY A 517 -11.06 -15.75 -2.93
C GLY A 517 -10.23 -15.76 -4.21
N GLY A 518 -8.94 -16.04 -4.08
CA GLY A 518 -8.01 -16.11 -5.21
C GLY A 518 -7.44 -14.76 -5.67
N VAL A 519 -7.82 -13.64 -5.03
CA VAL A 519 -7.19 -12.34 -5.28
C VAL A 519 -5.74 -12.39 -4.81
N ARG A 520 -4.82 -12.16 -5.74
CA ARG A 520 -3.37 -12.22 -5.51
C ARG A 520 -2.67 -10.89 -5.73
N ASP A 521 -3.29 -9.99 -6.50
CA ASP A 521 -2.72 -8.70 -6.86
C ASP A 521 -3.59 -7.56 -6.33
N GLU A 522 -2.93 -6.52 -5.80
CA GLU A 522 -3.56 -5.26 -5.40
C GLU A 522 -4.30 -4.60 -6.59
N ALA A 523 -3.76 -4.75 -7.80
CA ALA A 523 -4.32 -4.16 -9.00
C ALA A 523 -5.73 -4.66 -9.32
N GLU A 524 -6.11 -5.87 -8.90
CA GLU A 524 -7.48 -6.37 -9.05
C GLU A 524 -8.47 -5.53 -8.22
N ILE A 525 -8.06 -5.05 -7.05
CA ILE A 525 -8.92 -4.25 -6.16
C ILE A 525 -8.96 -2.79 -6.59
N ARG A 526 -7.80 -2.17 -6.81
CA ARG A 526 -7.69 -0.72 -7.11
C ARG A 526 -7.70 -0.36 -8.59
N GLY A 527 -7.46 -1.32 -9.46
CA GLY A 527 -7.31 -1.10 -10.91
C GLY A 527 -5.88 -0.75 -11.32
N HIS A 528 -5.70 -0.73 -12.62
CA HIS A 528 -4.42 -0.45 -13.26
C HIS A 528 -4.24 1.05 -13.53
N ARG A 529 -2.99 1.53 -13.60
CA ARG A 529 -2.74 2.86 -14.17
C ARG A 529 -3.17 2.86 -15.64
N ARG A 530 -3.85 3.93 -16.08
CA ARG A 530 -4.34 4.08 -17.47
C ARG A 530 -3.26 3.97 -18.55
N THR A 531 -1.98 4.10 -18.19
CA THR A 531 -0.83 3.96 -19.10
C THR A 531 -0.51 2.51 -19.46
N TYR A 532 -1.14 1.53 -18.81
CA TYR A 532 -0.97 0.12 -19.15
C TYR A 532 -1.87 -0.29 -20.31
N VAL A 533 -1.34 -1.11 -21.22
CA VAL A 533 -2.14 -1.76 -22.28
C VAL A 533 -3.20 -2.63 -21.60
N ALA A 534 -4.47 -2.47 -22.00
CA ALA A 534 -5.64 -3.09 -21.36
C ALA A 534 -5.84 -2.70 -19.87
N ALA A 535 -5.47 -1.47 -19.48
CA ALA A 535 -5.79 -0.95 -18.15
C ALA A 535 -7.30 -0.99 -17.89
N MET A 536 -7.68 -1.63 -16.78
CA MET A 536 -9.07 -1.74 -16.35
C MET A 536 -9.23 -1.14 -14.95
N PRO A 537 -10.42 -0.58 -14.63
CA PRO A 537 -10.77 -0.22 -13.27
C PRO A 537 -10.78 -1.45 -12.36
N GLY A 538 -10.51 -1.25 -11.07
CA GLY A 538 -10.52 -2.33 -10.09
C GLY A 538 -11.94 -2.79 -9.73
N LEU A 539 -12.02 -3.89 -8.97
CA LEU A 539 -13.28 -4.52 -8.54
C LEU A 539 -14.22 -3.56 -7.81
N ILE A 540 -13.70 -2.61 -7.03
CA ILE A 540 -14.53 -1.62 -6.31
C ILE A 540 -15.22 -0.68 -7.30
N VAL A 541 -14.47 -0.11 -8.25
CA VAL A 541 -15.02 0.81 -9.26
C VAL A 541 -16.00 0.08 -10.17
N ASN A 542 -15.64 -1.13 -10.63
CA ASN A 542 -16.55 -1.96 -11.42
C ASN A 542 -17.81 -2.33 -10.63
N GLY A 543 -17.69 -2.57 -9.33
CA GLY A 543 -18.82 -2.79 -8.43
C GLY A 543 -19.74 -1.57 -8.36
N LEU A 544 -19.18 -0.36 -8.17
CA LEU A 544 -19.95 0.88 -8.18
C LEU A 544 -20.68 1.11 -9.50
N LYS A 545 -20.00 0.90 -10.63
CA LYS A 545 -20.59 1.00 -11.97
C LYS A 545 -21.76 0.03 -12.15
N LYS A 546 -21.58 -1.23 -11.74
CA LYS A 546 -22.63 -2.27 -11.84
C LYS A 546 -23.84 -1.96 -10.97
N VAL A 547 -23.62 -1.38 -9.79
CA VAL A 547 -24.67 -1.09 -8.82
C VAL A 547 -25.39 0.23 -9.15
N GLY A 548 -24.70 1.19 -9.74
CA GLY A 548 -25.27 2.44 -10.21
C GLY A 548 -25.72 3.40 -9.10
N VAL A 549 -25.26 3.20 -7.86
CA VAL A 549 -25.42 4.14 -6.74
C VAL A 549 -24.11 4.36 -5.97
N ALA A 550 -23.96 5.52 -5.33
CA ALA A 550 -22.75 5.94 -4.61
C ALA A 550 -22.66 5.35 -3.19
N ASN A 551 -23.77 4.92 -2.61
CA ASN A 551 -23.89 4.41 -1.23
C ASN A 551 -24.27 2.91 -1.13
N PRO A 552 -23.68 1.99 -1.91
CA PRO A 552 -24.04 0.57 -1.82
C PRO A 552 -23.45 -0.08 -0.57
N VAL A 553 -23.98 -1.25 -0.23
CA VAL A 553 -23.37 -2.18 0.72
C VAL A 553 -22.48 -3.15 -0.05
N PHE A 554 -21.16 -3.01 0.14
CA PHE A 554 -20.19 -3.97 -0.37
C PHE A 554 -19.96 -5.09 0.65
N LEU A 555 -20.15 -6.33 0.22
CA LEU A 555 -19.66 -7.50 0.94
C LEU A 555 -18.34 -7.96 0.31
N LEU A 556 -17.29 -7.95 1.11
CA LEU A 556 -15.99 -8.53 0.78
C LEU A 556 -15.96 -9.97 1.29
N ASP A 557 -16.25 -10.93 0.42
CA ASP A 557 -16.34 -12.34 0.77
C ASP A 557 -14.96 -13.00 0.74
N GLU A 558 -14.74 -14.02 1.57
CA GLU A 558 -13.49 -14.81 1.63
C GLU A 558 -12.20 -13.99 1.84
N ILE A 559 -12.27 -12.96 2.70
CA ILE A 559 -11.09 -12.13 3.01
C ILE A 559 -9.92 -12.93 3.61
N ASP A 560 -10.20 -14.07 4.25
CA ASP A 560 -9.19 -15.00 4.77
C ASP A 560 -8.39 -15.71 3.68
N LYS A 561 -8.84 -15.66 2.42
CA LYS A 561 -8.20 -16.30 1.26
C LYS A 561 -7.34 -15.35 0.43
N VAL A 562 -7.20 -14.10 0.86
CA VAL A 562 -6.37 -13.09 0.17
C VAL A 562 -4.90 -13.31 0.50
N GLY A 563 -4.04 -13.31 -0.52
CA GLY A 563 -2.59 -13.32 -0.34
C GLY A 563 -1.97 -14.67 0.05
N THR A 564 -2.76 -15.72 0.32
CA THR A 564 -2.24 -17.08 0.40
C THR A 564 -1.98 -17.60 -1.01
N SER A 565 -0.71 -17.64 -1.41
CA SER A 565 -0.28 -18.49 -2.51
C SER A 565 -0.64 -19.93 -2.15
N SER A 566 -1.51 -20.56 -2.94
CA SER A 566 -1.66 -22.01 -2.93
C SER A 566 -0.32 -22.59 -3.33
N TYR A 567 0.49 -22.97 -2.34
CA TYR A 567 1.69 -23.78 -2.51
C TYR A 567 1.30 -25.26 -2.43
#